data_AF-A0A6C0B4M3-F1
#
_entry.id   AF-A0A6C0B4M3-F1
#
_cell.length_a   1.000
_cell.length_b   1.000
_cell.length_c   1.000
_cell.angle_alpha   90.00
_cell.angle_beta   90.00
_cell.angle_gamma   90.00
#
_symmetry.space_group_name_H-M   'P 1'
#
loop_
_entity.id
_entity.type
_entity.pdbx_description
1 polymer ?
#
loop_
_entity_poly.entity_id
_entity_poly.type
_entity_poly.pdbx_seq_one_letter_code
_entity_poly.pdbx_strand_id
1 'polypeptide(L)'
;MVAQSIYDAKTLDTTKPIHGTVEMDQHEFEYEVYLLPILGAEKTATEHDLVNRLGSRMQNGKHCLDIDEAVVSRNIENGEYTAIAFVKNKNHDDVASGTLQYYDWCDTGKPQMWINDLCRISNSKQSASPVKALLKVFEIVTKKNTKRLRYINLMVDNENPEQAQILINIYGKYGFEIIKKKDCAMDDPDSEYTLMRKRLDRTSPSKSRKSRTPKGGYRKTRINK
;
A
#
# COMPACT_ATOMS: atom_id res chain seq x y z
N MET A 1 1.25 22.47 5.69
CA MET A 1 -0.21 22.25 5.46
C MET A 1 -0.48 20.80 5.88
N VAL A 2 -1.46 20.54 6.75
CA VAL A 2 -1.64 19.23 7.45
C VAL A 2 -2.45 18.25 6.59
N ALA A 3 -2.06 16.97 6.50
CA ALA A 3 -2.91 15.97 5.86
C ALA A 3 -4.19 15.78 6.69
N GLN A 4 -5.33 15.62 6.02
CA GLN A 4 -6.59 15.39 6.71
C GLN A 4 -6.65 13.95 7.22
N SER A 5 -7.02 13.76 8.50
CA SER A 5 -7.29 12.41 9.00
C SER A 5 -8.49 11.81 8.26
N ILE A 6 -8.31 10.59 7.74
CA ILE A 6 -9.38 9.82 7.10
C ILE A 6 -10.22 9.00 8.09
N TYR A 7 -9.87 9.04 9.38
CA TYR A 7 -10.43 8.13 10.37
C TYR A 7 -11.64 8.74 11.09
N ASP A 8 -12.61 7.90 11.43
CA ASP A 8 -13.82 8.31 12.14
C ASP A 8 -13.45 8.93 13.49
N ALA A 9 -14.11 10.02 13.87
CA ALA A 9 -13.93 10.74 15.14
C ALA A 9 -14.18 9.87 16.38
N LYS A 10 -14.77 8.69 16.20
CA LYS A 10 -14.96 7.66 17.25
C LYS A 10 -13.68 6.88 17.60
N THR A 11 -12.61 7.02 16.83
CA THR A 11 -11.33 6.37 17.12
C THR A 11 -10.64 7.14 18.24
N LEU A 12 -10.85 6.69 19.48
CA LEU A 12 -10.33 7.36 20.69
C LEU A 12 -8.87 6.98 20.99
N ASP A 13 -8.42 5.83 20.52
CA ASP A 13 -7.06 5.33 20.76
C ASP A 13 -6.49 4.68 19.49
N THR A 14 -5.38 5.21 19.00
CA THR A 14 -4.61 4.73 17.84
C THR A 14 -3.16 4.37 18.21
N THR A 15 -2.86 4.24 19.51
CA THR A 15 -1.52 3.82 19.99
C THR A 15 -1.20 2.36 19.65
N LYS A 16 -2.23 1.54 19.45
CA LYS A 16 -2.09 0.12 19.11
C LYS A 16 -2.21 -0.10 17.60
N PRO A 17 -1.28 -0.84 16.97
CA PRO A 17 -1.40 -1.17 15.57
C PRO A 17 -2.53 -2.17 15.30
N ILE A 18 -3.05 -2.13 14.08
CA ILE A 18 -3.91 -3.16 13.53
C ILE A 18 -3.02 -4.26 12.95
N HIS A 19 -3.10 -5.45 13.53
CA HIS A 19 -2.42 -6.63 13.03
C HIS A 19 -3.30 -7.46 12.09
N GLY A 20 -2.65 -8.22 11.20
CA GLY A 20 -3.30 -9.26 10.43
C GLY A 20 -2.33 -9.99 9.50
N THR A 21 -2.88 -10.82 8.64
CA THR A 21 -2.11 -11.52 7.61
C THR A 21 -2.70 -11.29 6.22
N VAL A 22 -1.83 -11.35 5.20
CA VAL A 22 -2.23 -11.34 3.79
C VAL A 22 -1.47 -12.43 3.06
N GLU A 23 -2.19 -13.22 2.27
CA GLU A 23 -1.59 -14.21 1.39
C GLU A 23 -1.30 -13.58 0.03
N MET A 24 -0.07 -13.72 -0.45
CA MET A 24 0.36 -13.22 -1.75
C MET A 24 1.31 -14.21 -2.41
N ASP A 25 1.02 -14.62 -3.65
CA ASP A 25 1.84 -15.55 -4.42
C ASP A 25 2.19 -16.84 -3.63
N GLN A 26 1.20 -17.43 -2.94
CA GLN A 26 1.33 -18.62 -2.07
C GLN A 26 2.21 -18.44 -0.81
N HIS A 27 2.50 -17.20 -0.43
CA HIS A 27 3.24 -16.88 0.79
C HIS A 27 2.36 -16.07 1.74
N GLU A 28 2.50 -16.33 3.04
CA GLU A 28 1.80 -15.59 4.08
C GLU A 28 2.68 -14.48 4.64
N PHE A 29 2.14 -13.27 4.66
CA PHE A 29 2.79 -12.10 5.22
C PHE A 29 2.02 -11.62 6.43
N GLU A 30 2.73 -11.32 7.51
CA GLU A 30 2.21 -10.58 8.65
C GLU A 30 2.31 -9.10 8.37
N TYR A 31 1.28 -8.36 8.78
CA TYR A 31 1.29 -6.92 8.70
C TYR A 31 0.88 -6.28 10.02
N GLU A 32 1.34 -5.05 10.18
CA GLU A 32 0.92 -4.13 11.20
C GLU A 32 0.70 -2.75 10.57
N VAL A 33 -0.36 -2.08 10.98
CA VAL A 33 -0.72 -0.75 10.48
C VAL A 33 -1.03 0.16 11.66
N TYR A 34 -0.29 1.26 11.75
CA TYR A 34 -0.58 2.37 12.66
C TYR A 34 -1.36 3.44 11.89
N LEU A 35 -2.46 3.88 12.48
CA LEU A 35 -3.31 4.94 11.92
C LEU A 35 -2.96 6.26 12.60
N LEU A 36 -2.82 7.33 11.82
CA LEU A 36 -2.44 8.65 12.32
C LEU A 36 -3.61 9.65 12.26
N PRO A 37 -3.69 10.61 13.20
CA PRO A 37 -2.72 10.89 14.27
C PRO A 37 -2.71 9.81 15.36
N ILE A 38 -1.60 9.69 16.08
CA ILE A 38 -1.52 8.83 17.27
C ILE A 38 -2.25 9.55 18.43
N LEU A 39 -3.29 8.89 18.95
CA LEU A 39 -4.17 9.37 20.00
C LEU A 39 -4.20 8.30 21.09
N GLY A 40 -4.12 8.70 22.36
CA GLY A 40 -4.17 7.78 23.50
C GLY A 40 -3.07 8.04 24.52
N ALA A 41 -3.08 7.27 25.62
CA ALA A 41 -2.16 7.45 26.74
C ALA A 41 -0.70 7.19 26.36
N GLU A 42 -0.46 6.23 25.46
CA GLU A 42 0.87 5.80 25.03
C GLU A 42 1.39 6.58 23.80
N LYS A 43 0.78 7.73 23.46
CA LYS A 43 1.09 8.49 22.23
C LYS A 43 2.60 8.68 22.02
N THR A 44 3.29 9.24 23.01
CA THR A 44 4.72 9.55 22.91
C THR A 44 5.57 8.29 22.72
N ALA A 45 5.25 7.21 23.42
CA ALA A 45 5.97 5.94 23.30
C ALA A 45 5.76 5.32 21.91
N THR A 46 4.52 5.34 21.40
CA THR A 46 4.20 4.86 20.05
C THR A 46 4.86 5.72 18.96
N GLU A 47 4.83 7.05 19.07
CA GLU A 47 5.48 7.93 18.09
C GLU A 47 6.99 7.71 18.07
N HIS A 48 7.64 7.59 19.24
CA HIS A 48 9.06 7.27 19.33
C HIS A 48 9.40 5.91 18.70
N ASP A 49 8.59 4.87 18.93
CA ASP A 49 8.77 3.57 18.28
C ASP A 49 8.69 3.69 16.75
N LEU A 50 7.69 4.41 16.24
CA LEU A 50 7.51 4.61 14.80
C LEU A 50 8.64 5.40 14.15
N VAL A 51 9.11 6.46 14.83
CA VAL A 51 10.26 7.26 14.40
C VAL A 51 11.49 6.38 14.25
N ASN A 52 11.82 5.62 15.30
CA ASN A 52 12.97 4.71 15.26
C ASN A 52 12.83 3.66 14.15
N ARG A 53 11.68 2.97 14.08
CA ARG A 53 11.48 1.85 13.15
C ARG A 53 11.43 2.25 11.69
N LEU A 54 10.92 3.44 11.37
CA LEU A 54 10.84 3.94 9.99
C LEU A 54 12.09 4.75 9.60
N GLY A 55 12.64 5.53 10.52
CA GLY A 55 13.81 6.40 10.30
C GLY A 55 15.15 5.67 10.33
N SER A 56 15.27 4.57 11.06
CA SER A 56 16.49 3.75 11.10
C SER A 56 16.58 2.67 10.01
N ARG A 57 15.71 2.72 9.00
CA ARG A 57 15.69 1.75 7.89
C ARG A 57 16.87 1.96 6.96
N MET A 58 17.74 0.95 6.88
CA MET A 58 18.93 0.98 6.03
C MET A 58 18.85 -0.05 4.91
N GLN A 59 19.15 0.38 3.68
CA GLN A 59 19.34 -0.50 2.52
C GLN A 59 20.69 -0.18 1.88
N ASN A 60 21.56 -1.20 1.74
CA ASN A 60 22.90 -1.05 1.18
C ASN A 60 23.74 0.07 1.84
N GLY A 61 23.62 0.22 3.17
CA GLY A 61 24.37 1.21 3.94
C GLY A 61 23.87 2.65 3.83
N LYS A 62 22.70 2.89 3.23
CA LYS A 62 22.03 4.20 3.17
C LYS A 62 20.63 4.14 3.75
N HIS A 63 20.13 5.27 4.26
CA HIS A 63 18.75 5.40 4.66
C HIS A 63 17.84 5.16 3.45
N CYS A 64 16.74 4.43 3.67
CA CYS A 64 15.75 4.23 2.63
C CYS A 64 15.15 5.56 2.19
N LEU A 65 15.33 5.93 0.92
CA LEU A 65 14.79 7.17 0.32
C LEU A 65 15.23 8.45 1.06
N ASP A 66 16.41 8.43 1.69
CA ASP A 66 16.94 9.52 2.51
C ASP A 66 16.01 9.96 3.65
N ILE A 67 15.19 9.03 4.15
CA ILE A 67 14.28 9.23 5.27
C ILE A 67 14.96 8.76 6.55
N ASP A 68 15.32 9.72 7.40
CA ASP A 68 15.86 9.50 8.74
C ASP A 68 14.80 9.75 9.83
N GLU A 69 15.19 9.57 11.09
CA GLU A 69 14.32 9.80 12.25
C GLU A 69 13.77 11.24 12.32
N ALA A 70 14.57 12.23 11.91
CA ALA A 70 14.15 13.63 11.95
C ALA A 70 13.06 13.93 10.91
N VAL A 71 13.19 13.37 9.71
CA VAL A 71 12.16 13.44 8.66
C VAL A 71 10.87 12.76 9.15
N VAL A 72 10.97 11.57 9.75
CA VAL A 72 9.80 10.85 10.25
C VAL A 72 9.10 11.60 11.37
N SER A 73 9.84 12.13 12.36
CA SER A 73 9.27 12.89 13.48
C SER A 73 8.50 14.10 12.97
N ARG A 74 9.11 14.88 12.08
CA ARG A 74 8.48 16.05 11.47
C ARG A 74 7.21 15.69 10.71
N ASN A 75 7.22 14.61 9.93
CA ASN A 75 6.06 14.20 9.14
C ASN A 75 4.91 13.69 10.03
N ILE A 76 5.20 13.07 11.16
CA ILE A 76 4.20 12.71 12.17
C ILE A 76 3.63 13.96 12.84
N GLU A 77 4.48 14.88 13.30
CA GLU A 77 4.09 16.13 13.97
C GLU A 77 3.24 17.04 13.09
N ASN A 78 3.61 17.16 11.81
CA ASN A 78 2.88 17.95 10.82
C ASN A 78 1.61 17.27 10.31
N GLY A 79 1.34 16.02 10.76
CA GLY A 79 0.23 15.21 10.28
C GLY A 79 0.33 14.96 8.78
N GLU A 80 1.53 14.76 8.23
CA GLU A 80 1.75 14.46 6.82
C GLU A 80 1.51 12.98 6.51
N TYR A 81 1.59 12.11 7.52
CA TYR A 81 1.19 10.71 7.40
C TYR A 81 -0.24 10.50 7.89
N THR A 82 -0.94 9.66 7.15
CA THR A 82 -2.25 9.10 7.50
C THR A 82 -2.11 7.69 8.04
N ALA A 83 -1.19 6.87 7.51
CA ALA A 83 -0.87 5.57 8.09
C ALA A 83 0.60 5.23 7.91
N ILE A 84 1.12 4.38 8.79
CA ILE A 84 2.42 3.72 8.64
C ILE A 84 2.17 2.22 8.69
N ALA A 85 2.73 1.46 7.75
CA ALA A 85 2.59 0.01 7.73
C ALA A 85 3.92 -0.71 7.57
N PHE A 86 4.02 -1.85 8.23
CA PHE A 86 5.13 -2.79 8.10
C PHE A 86 4.57 -4.15 7.71
N VAL A 87 5.27 -4.84 6.83
CA VAL A 87 4.93 -6.17 6.34
C VAL A 87 6.16 -7.05 6.38
N LYS A 88 6.01 -8.24 6.95
CA LYS A 88 7.07 -9.24 7.05
C LYS A 88 6.58 -10.57 6.48
N ASN A 89 7.44 -11.25 5.73
CA ASN A 89 7.21 -12.64 5.35
C ASN A 89 7.44 -13.54 6.58
N LYS A 90 6.45 -14.35 7.00
CA LYS A 90 6.50 -15.11 8.26
C LYS A 90 7.76 -15.98 8.44
N ASN A 91 8.31 -16.48 7.34
CA ASN A 91 9.42 -17.44 7.36
C ASN A 91 10.75 -16.85 6.87
N HIS A 92 10.84 -15.53 6.66
CA HIS A 92 12.01 -14.90 6.05
C HIS A 92 12.33 -13.52 6.63
N ASP A 93 13.61 -13.14 6.60
CA ASP A 93 14.09 -11.80 6.96
C ASP A 93 13.91 -10.81 5.80
N ASP A 94 12.71 -10.79 5.23
CA ASP A 94 12.33 -9.94 4.10
C ASP A 94 11.13 -9.09 4.53
N VAL A 95 11.39 -7.79 4.71
CA VAL A 95 10.42 -6.84 5.24
C VAL A 95 10.22 -5.69 4.27
N ALA A 96 9.00 -5.17 4.24
CA ALA A 96 8.69 -3.93 3.57
C ALA A 96 7.93 -3.00 4.50
N SER A 97 8.15 -1.72 4.36
CA SER A 97 7.37 -0.70 5.05
C SER A 97 7.21 0.54 4.20
N GLY A 98 6.24 1.35 4.56
CA GLY A 98 5.97 2.61 3.91
C GLY A 98 4.88 3.37 4.63
N THR A 99 4.45 4.47 4.02
CA THR A 99 3.45 5.36 4.60
C THR A 99 2.31 5.61 3.62
N LEU A 100 1.17 6.01 4.17
CA LEU A 100 0.05 6.56 3.43
C LEU A 100 -0.10 8.03 3.77
N GLN A 101 -0.48 8.82 2.78
CA GLN A 101 -0.80 10.23 2.92
C GLN A 101 -2.11 10.56 2.20
N TYR A 102 -3.05 11.19 2.90
CA TYR A 102 -4.29 11.69 2.32
C TYR A 102 -4.17 13.20 2.00
N TYR A 103 -3.85 13.50 0.75
CA TYR A 103 -3.50 14.85 0.32
C TYR A 103 -3.91 15.10 -1.14
N ASP A 104 -4.15 16.37 -1.49
CA ASP A 104 -4.53 16.79 -2.84
C ASP A 104 -3.31 17.26 -3.64
N TRP A 105 -2.39 16.34 -3.93
CA TRP A 105 -1.20 16.63 -4.72
C TRP A 105 -1.53 17.07 -6.15
N CYS A 106 -2.71 16.72 -6.66
CA CYS A 106 -3.13 17.10 -8.02
C CYS A 106 -3.85 18.46 -8.10
N ASP A 107 -3.97 19.20 -6.99
CA ASP A 107 -4.66 20.50 -6.90
C ASP A 107 -6.08 20.49 -7.49
N THR A 108 -6.84 19.43 -7.22
CA THR A 108 -8.19 19.22 -7.78
C THR A 108 -9.33 19.67 -6.85
N GLY A 109 -9.00 20.17 -5.67
CA GLY A 109 -9.91 20.40 -4.55
C GLY A 109 -10.39 19.12 -3.85
N LYS A 110 -9.81 17.95 -4.15
CA LYS A 110 -10.25 16.65 -3.63
C LYS A 110 -9.04 15.78 -3.27
N PRO A 111 -8.74 15.57 -1.98
CA PRO A 111 -7.58 14.78 -1.60
C PRO A 111 -7.64 13.35 -2.15
N GLN A 112 -6.47 12.82 -2.50
CA GLN A 112 -6.28 11.45 -2.93
C GLN A 112 -5.44 10.68 -1.90
N MET A 113 -5.45 9.35 -1.99
CA MET A 113 -4.57 8.52 -1.18
C MET A 113 -3.26 8.29 -1.92
N TRP A 114 -2.14 8.58 -1.26
CA TRP A 114 -0.79 8.45 -1.78
C TRP A 114 0.00 7.46 -0.93
N ILE A 115 0.76 6.61 -1.59
CA ILE A 115 1.74 5.71 -0.98
C ILE A 115 3.09 6.40 -1.09
N ASN A 116 3.73 6.62 0.06
CA ASN A 116 5.04 7.24 0.16
C ASN A 116 6.01 6.30 0.90
N ASP A 117 7.29 6.67 0.92
CA ASP A 117 8.34 6.12 1.79
C ASP A 117 8.52 4.60 1.71
N LEU A 118 8.19 4.02 0.56
CA LEU A 118 8.16 2.60 0.34
C LEU A 118 9.59 2.05 0.30
N CYS A 119 9.94 1.22 1.28
CA CYS A 119 11.24 0.54 1.34
C CYS A 119 11.08 -0.95 1.56
N ARG A 120 12.00 -1.72 0.97
CA ARG A 120 12.20 -3.15 1.23
C ARG A 120 13.59 -3.36 1.81
N ILE A 121 13.65 -3.96 2.99
CA ILE A 121 14.90 -4.43 3.57
C ILE A 121 14.92 -5.94 3.41
N SER A 122 15.93 -6.43 2.67
CA SER A 122 16.02 -7.83 2.29
C SER A 122 17.47 -8.27 2.26
N ASN A 123 17.76 -9.36 2.96
CA ASN A 123 19.07 -10.00 2.91
C ASN A 123 19.16 -11.08 1.80
N SER A 124 18.02 -11.42 1.18
CA SER A 124 17.96 -12.42 0.11
C SER A 124 16.73 -12.22 -0.79
N LYS A 125 16.91 -12.40 -2.10
CA LYS A 125 15.79 -12.26 -3.05
C LYS A 125 14.84 -13.44 -2.94
N GLN A 126 13.65 -13.19 -2.40
CA GLN A 126 12.59 -14.19 -2.30
C GLN A 126 11.65 -14.21 -3.52
N SER A 127 10.94 -15.33 -3.68
CA SER A 127 9.96 -15.57 -4.74
C SER A 127 8.75 -14.62 -4.67
N ALA A 128 8.28 -14.30 -3.46
CA ALA A 128 7.22 -13.35 -3.20
C ALA A 128 7.77 -12.04 -2.60
N SER A 129 7.30 -10.91 -3.10
CA SER A 129 7.78 -9.59 -2.71
C SER A 129 6.95 -9.01 -1.54
N PRO A 130 7.55 -8.67 -0.38
CA PRO A 130 6.83 -8.02 0.71
C PRO A 130 6.31 -6.64 0.31
N VAL A 131 6.91 -5.99 -0.70
CA VAL A 131 6.37 -4.74 -1.29
C VAL A 131 4.99 -4.97 -1.90
N LYS A 132 4.78 -6.08 -2.61
CA LYS A 132 3.47 -6.41 -3.20
C LYS A 132 2.42 -6.62 -2.11
N ALA A 133 2.80 -7.28 -1.02
CA ALA A 133 1.95 -7.48 0.15
C ALA A 133 1.64 -6.16 0.87
N LEU A 134 2.64 -5.27 1.05
CA LEU A 134 2.47 -3.92 1.60
C LEU A 134 1.47 -3.09 0.79
N LEU A 135 1.64 -3.05 -0.53
CA LEU A 135 0.70 -2.35 -1.42
C LEU A 135 -0.72 -2.90 -1.27
N LYS A 136 -0.87 -4.22 -1.07
CA LYS A 136 -2.17 -4.84 -0.82
C LYS A 136 -2.77 -4.43 0.52
N VAL A 137 -1.96 -4.35 1.58
CA VAL A 137 -2.38 -3.85 2.90
C VAL A 137 -2.86 -2.40 2.78
N PHE A 138 -2.13 -1.55 2.05
CA PHE A 138 -2.55 -0.18 1.79
C PHE A 138 -3.87 -0.07 1.02
N GLU A 139 -4.13 -0.92 0.04
CA GLU A 139 -5.45 -0.99 -0.60
C GLU A 139 -6.56 -1.31 0.42
N ILE A 140 -6.32 -2.26 1.33
CA ILE A 140 -7.30 -2.67 2.35
C ILE A 140 -7.58 -1.51 3.31
N VAL A 141 -6.53 -0.87 3.83
CA VAL A 141 -6.62 0.27 4.74
C VAL A 141 -7.38 1.42 4.06
N THR A 142 -7.04 1.73 2.82
CA THR A 142 -7.70 2.80 2.06
C THR A 142 -9.17 2.50 1.85
N LYS A 143 -9.53 1.29 1.40
CA LYS A 143 -10.94 0.89 1.20
C LYS A 143 -11.77 0.89 2.48
N LYS A 144 -11.17 0.49 3.61
CA LYS A 144 -11.85 0.42 4.90
C LYS A 144 -12.16 1.80 5.45
N ASN A 145 -11.25 2.76 5.26
CA ASN A 145 -11.34 4.08 5.89
C ASN A 145 -11.84 5.18 4.94
N THR A 146 -11.85 4.95 3.62
CA THR A 146 -12.33 5.93 2.63
C THR A 146 -13.39 5.34 1.70
N LYS A 147 -14.66 5.75 1.87
CA LYS A 147 -15.78 5.21 1.06
C LYS A 147 -15.83 5.75 -0.38
N ARG A 148 -15.13 6.86 -0.64
CA ARG A 148 -15.23 7.62 -1.91
C ARG A 148 -14.02 7.46 -2.81
N LEU A 149 -12.87 7.02 -2.29
CA LEU A 149 -11.68 6.87 -3.11
C LEU A 149 -11.81 5.66 -4.03
N ARG A 150 -11.51 5.92 -5.31
CA ARG A 150 -11.51 4.91 -6.37
C ARG A 150 -10.12 4.44 -6.72
N TYR A 151 -9.10 5.18 -6.27
CA TYR A 151 -7.72 4.97 -6.63
C TYR A 151 -6.83 5.15 -5.40
N ILE A 152 -5.69 4.49 -5.44
CA ILE A 152 -4.53 4.76 -4.62
C ILE A 152 -3.37 5.11 -5.56
N ASN A 153 -2.57 6.09 -5.19
CA ASN A 153 -1.55 6.67 -6.04
C ASN A 153 -0.17 6.48 -5.42
N LEU A 154 0.86 6.59 -6.24
CA LEU A 154 2.26 6.67 -5.83
C LEU A 154 3.02 7.55 -6.83
N MET A 155 4.19 8.00 -6.41
CA MET A 155 5.14 8.74 -7.25
C MET A 155 6.41 7.91 -7.40
N VAL A 156 7.00 7.94 -8.59
CA VAL A 156 8.31 7.37 -8.88
C VAL A 156 9.23 8.51 -9.29
N ASP A 157 10.31 8.69 -8.55
CA ASP A 157 11.34 9.67 -8.87
C ASP A 157 12.02 9.34 -10.23
N ASN A 158 12.14 10.35 -11.09
CA ASN A 158 12.72 10.30 -12.43
C ASN A 158 14.15 10.85 -12.49
N GLU A 159 14.77 11.28 -11.39
CA GLU A 159 16.16 11.75 -11.34
C GLU A 159 17.14 10.74 -11.96
N ASN A 160 16.86 9.43 -11.78
CA ASN A 160 17.54 8.35 -12.47
C ASN A 160 16.57 7.58 -13.39
N PRO A 161 16.50 7.91 -14.70
CA PRO A 161 15.53 7.33 -15.63
C PRO A 161 15.57 5.80 -15.74
N GLU A 162 16.74 5.18 -15.63
CA GLU A 162 16.87 3.72 -15.71
C GLU A 162 16.23 3.04 -14.49
N GLN A 163 16.49 3.57 -13.29
CA GLN A 163 15.89 3.08 -12.05
C GLN A 163 14.38 3.36 -12.02
N ALA A 164 13.97 4.55 -12.45
CA ALA A 164 12.57 4.93 -12.58
C ALA A 164 11.81 3.92 -13.46
N GLN A 165 12.37 3.59 -14.63
CA GLN A 165 11.75 2.63 -15.55
C GLN A 165 11.63 1.22 -14.97
N ILE A 166 12.60 0.78 -14.16
CA ILE A 166 12.52 -0.50 -13.43
C ILE A 166 11.36 -0.47 -12.43
N LEU A 167 11.25 0.59 -11.64
CA LEU A 167 10.19 0.75 -10.63
C LEU A 167 8.80 0.84 -11.29
N ILE A 168 8.66 1.64 -12.35
CA ILE A 168 7.43 1.74 -13.16
C ILE A 168 7.01 0.36 -13.65
N ASN A 169 7.94 -0.44 -14.17
CA ASN A 169 7.64 -1.79 -14.63
C ASN A 169 7.22 -2.74 -13.48
N ILE A 170 7.84 -2.61 -12.30
CA ILE A 170 7.47 -3.40 -11.12
C ILE A 170 6.06 -3.02 -10.64
N TYR A 171 5.77 -1.73 -10.47
CA TYR A 171 4.46 -1.26 -10.03
C TYR A 171 3.37 -1.53 -11.09
N GLY A 172 3.73 -1.47 -12.38
CA GLY A 172 2.88 -1.90 -13.49
C GLY A 172 2.41 -3.35 -13.35
N LYS A 173 3.32 -4.28 -13.01
CA LYS A 173 2.98 -5.69 -12.71
C LYS A 173 2.06 -5.84 -11.48
N TYR A 174 2.05 -4.84 -10.59
CA TYR A 174 1.16 -4.80 -9.43
C TYR A 174 -0.16 -4.08 -9.71
N GLY A 175 -0.41 -3.67 -10.95
CA GLY A 175 -1.67 -3.08 -11.41
C GLY A 175 -1.73 -1.56 -11.31
N PHE A 176 -0.58 -0.89 -11.14
CA PHE A 176 -0.50 0.57 -11.28
C PHE A 176 -0.39 0.96 -12.76
N GLU A 177 -1.06 2.05 -13.13
CA GLU A 177 -0.99 2.69 -14.44
C GLU A 177 -0.44 4.10 -14.29
N ILE A 178 0.30 4.59 -15.29
CA ILE A 178 0.78 5.98 -15.31
C ILE A 178 -0.43 6.92 -15.39
N ILE A 179 -0.45 7.95 -14.54
CA ILE A 179 -1.46 9.01 -14.56
C ILE A 179 -1.13 9.93 -15.74
N LYS A 180 -2.13 10.32 -16.53
CA LYS A 180 -1.93 11.27 -17.62
C LYS A 180 -1.97 12.70 -17.07
N LYS A 181 -1.11 13.61 -17.56
CA LYS A 181 -1.13 15.07 -17.27
C LYS A 181 -2.50 15.73 -17.13
N LYS A 182 -3.45 15.38 -18.00
CA LYS A 182 -4.82 15.93 -17.91
C LYS A 182 -5.59 15.56 -16.64
N ASP A 183 -5.17 14.50 -15.95
CA ASP A 183 -5.81 13.97 -14.74
C ASP A 183 -5.10 14.44 -13.46
N CYS A 184 -3.86 14.96 -13.56
CA CYS A 184 -3.07 15.49 -12.44
C CYS A 184 -2.00 16.46 -12.97
N ALA A 185 -2.07 17.73 -12.55
CA ALA A 185 -1.21 18.79 -13.10
C ALA A 185 0.29 18.63 -12.78
N MET A 186 0.65 17.82 -11.78
CA MET A 186 2.05 17.55 -11.42
C MET A 186 2.83 16.73 -12.47
N ASP A 187 2.15 16.09 -13.42
CA ASP A 187 2.79 15.32 -14.51
C ASP A 187 3.25 16.26 -15.64
N ASP A 188 4.11 17.24 -15.31
CA ASP A 188 4.83 18.01 -16.33
C ASP A 188 5.90 17.12 -17.00
N PRO A 189 6.12 17.14 -18.33
CA PRO A 189 7.26 16.47 -18.95
C PRO A 189 8.64 16.81 -18.36
N ASP A 190 8.75 17.96 -17.67
CA ASP A 190 9.95 18.36 -16.92
C ASP A 190 9.83 18.02 -15.41
N SER A 191 8.80 17.30 -14.99
CA SER A 191 8.62 16.95 -13.58
C SER A 191 9.58 15.84 -13.16
N GLU A 192 10.13 16.01 -11.97
CA GLU A 192 11.01 15.06 -11.29
C GLU A 192 10.31 13.71 -10.98
N TYR A 193 9.01 13.55 -11.26
CA TYR A 193 8.24 12.37 -10.86
C TYR A 193 7.37 11.80 -11.98
N THR A 194 7.32 10.47 -12.07
CA THR A 194 6.27 9.74 -12.79
C THR A 194 5.17 9.37 -11.81
N LEU A 195 3.98 9.89 -12.01
CA LEU A 195 2.83 9.57 -11.16
C LEU A 195 2.14 8.29 -11.64
N MET A 196 1.81 7.40 -10.71
CA MET A 196 1.08 6.17 -11.00
C MET A 196 -0.11 6.00 -10.08
N ARG A 197 -1.17 5.35 -10.58
CA ARG A 197 -2.37 5.02 -9.79
C ARG A 197 -2.83 3.59 -9.99
N LYS A 198 -3.47 3.02 -8.99
CA LYS A 198 -4.13 1.73 -9.07
C LYS A 198 -5.59 1.88 -8.66
N ARG A 199 -6.49 1.29 -9.45
CA ARG A 199 -7.91 1.26 -9.12
C ARG A 199 -8.15 0.38 -7.90
N LEU A 200 -8.84 0.93 -6.91
CA LEU A 200 -9.34 0.21 -5.76
C LEU A 200 -10.62 -0.53 -6.19
N ASP A 201 -10.48 -1.79 -6.59
CA ASP A 201 -11.65 -2.60 -6.94
C ASP A 201 -12.66 -2.59 -5.79
N ARG A 202 -13.84 -2.00 -6.04
CA ARG A 202 -15.04 -2.32 -5.27
C ARG A 202 -15.31 -3.77 -5.58
N THR A 203 -15.04 -4.66 -4.63
CA THR A 203 -15.37 -6.09 -4.66
C THR A 203 -16.28 -6.47 -5.84
N SER A 204 -15.73 -7.13 -6.86
CA SER A 204 -16.57 -8.08 -7.56
C SER A 204 -16.94 -9.13 -6.52
N PRO A 205 -18.21 -9.37 -6.18
CA PRO A 205 -18.55 -10.57 -5.43
C PRO A 205 -17.99 -11.72 -6.26
N SER A 206 -17.22 -12.60 -5.62
CA SER A 206 -16.71 -13.81 -6.26
C SER A 206 -17.89 -14.46 -6.99
N LYS A 207 -17.83 -14.50 -8.32
CA LYS A 207 -18.73 -15.35 -9.08
C LYS A 207 -18.33 -16.76 -8.69
N SER A 208 -19.00 -17.30 -7.67
CA SER A 208 -19.02 -18.74 -7.45
C SER A 208 -19.46 -19.35 -8.77
N ARG A 209 -18.50 -19.94 -9.48
CA ARG A 209 -18.80 -20.84 -10.58
C ARG A 209 -19.54 -22.00 -9.94
N LYS A 210 -20.87 -21.92 -9.87
CA LYS A 210 -21.72 -23.10 -9.76
C LYS A 210 -21.35 -23.96 -10.97
N SER A 211 -20.55 -24.99 -10.74
CA SER A 211 -20.34 -26.07 -11.69
C SER A 211 -21.71 -26.67 -11.98
N ARG A 212 -22.30 -26.28 -13.12
CA ARG A 212 -23.38 -27.05 -13.71
C ARG A 212 -22.76 -28.36 -14.18
N THR A 213 -22.91 -29.39 -13.36
CA THR A 213 -22.71 -30.77 -13.77
C THR A 213 -23.61 -31.03 -14.98
N PRO A 214 -23.09 -31.46 -16.14
CA PRO A 214 -23.93 -31.95 -17.21
C PRO A 214 -24.46 -33.31 -16.74
N LYS A 215 -25.75 -33.40 -16.41
CA LYS A 215 -26.44 -34.69 -16.31
C LYS A 215 -26.60 -35.21 -17.74
N GLY A 216 -25.57 -35.90 -18.23
CA GLY A 216 -25.64 -36.69 -19.45
C GLY A 216 -26.69 -37.77 -19.29
N GLY A 217 -27.74 -37.69 -20.11
CA GLY A 217 -28.75 -38.72 -20.24
C GLY A 217 -28.16 -39.95 -20.92
N TYR A 218 -28.02 -41.04 -20.16
CA TYR A 218 -27.82 -42.37 -20.74
C TYR A 218 -29.19 -42.98 -21.04
N ARG A 219 -29.56 -42.91 -22.31
CA ARG A 219 -30.68 -43.64 -22.91
C ARG A 219 -30.25 -45.11 -23.04
N LYS A 220 -30.78 -46.00 -22.19
CA LYS A 220 -30.62 -47.46 -22.38
C LYS A 220 -31.57 -47.92 -23.48
N THR A 221 -31.00 -48.26 -24.64
CA THR A 221 -31.58 -49.14 -25.65
C THR A 221 -31.76 -50.54 -25.04
N ARG A 222 -33.01 -51.04 -25.00
CA ARG A 222 -33.31 -52.45 -24.75
C ARG A 222 -33.30 -53.18 -26.09
N ILE A 223 -32.43 -54.17 -26.22
CA ILE A 223 -32.46 -55.21 -27.26
C ILE A 223 -33.16 -56.44 -26.66
N ASN A 224 -33.94 -57.10 -27.52
CA ASN A 224 -34.98 -58.10 -27.28
C ASN A 224 -34.54 -59.42 -26.62
N LYS A 225 -35.50 -60.05 -25.91
CA LYS A 225 -36.03 -61.38 -26.22
C LYS A 225 -37.49 -61.46 -25.77
#